data_AF-A0A225DRA9-F1
#
_entry.id   AF-A0A225DRA9-F1
#
_cell.length_a   1.000
_cell.length_b   1.000
_cell.length_c   1.000
_cell.angle_alpha   90.00
_cell.angle_beta   90.00
_cell.angle_gamma   90.00
#
_symmetry.space_group_name_H-M   'P 1'
#
loop_
_entity.id
_entity.type
_entity.pdbx_description
1 polymer ?
#
loop_
_entity_poly.entity_id
_entity_poly.type
_entity_poly.pdbx_seq_one_letter_code
_entity_poly.pdbx_strand_id
1 'polypeptide(L)' 'MANGCEAKNPEIHHTGTGAGGRKDHAKVIGLCHTHHRGEQGIHTLSRKVWEPIFGTEEQHLQRVALSLR' A
#
# COMPACT_ATOMS: atom_id res chain seq x y z
N MET A 1 15.47 -1.40 7.34
CA MET A 1 14.75 -2.39 6.53
C MET A 1 13.45 -2.67 7.24
N ALA A 2 12.34 -2.04 6.84
CA ALA A 2 11.04 -2.34 7.44
C ALA A 2 10.53 -3.65 6.81
N ASN A 3 10.59 -4.73 7.59
CA ASN A 3 9.98 -5.99 7.20
C ASN A 3 8.47 -5.79 7.05
N GLY A 4 7.86 -6.43 6.05
CA GLY A 4 6.43 -6.31 5.77
C GLY A 4 5.58 -6.71 6.98
N CYS A 5 4.38 -6.14 7.09
CA CYS A 5 3.43 -6.50 8.13
C CYS A 5 2.90 -7.92 7.90
N GLU A 6 3.04 -8.82 8.88
CA GLU A 6 2.62 -10.23 8.80
C GLU A 6 1.12 -10.47 9.07
N ALA A 7 0.32 -9.40 9.09
CA ALA A 7 -1.11 -9.52 9.34
C ALA A 7 -1.82 -10.35 8.26
N LYS A 8 -2.74 -11.21 8.71
CA LYS A 8 -3.57 -12.05 7.83
C LYS A 8 -4.72 -11.21 7.23
N ASN A 9 -5.21 -11.63 6.06
CA ASN A 9 -6.33 -11.00 5.34
C ASN A 9 -6.04 -9.56 4.86
N PRO A 10 -5.14 -9.39 3.87
CA PRO A 10 -4.89 -8.08 3.28
C PRO A 10 -6.12 -7.58 2.50
N GLU A 11 -6.38 -6.28 2.60
CA GLU A 11 -7.29 -5.54 1.77
C GLU A 11 -6.55 -5.03 0.51
N ILE A 12 -7.24 -4.99 -0.62
CA ILE A 12 -6.67 -4.51 -1.89
C ILE A 12 -6.64 -2.97 -1.89
N HIS A 13 -5.45 -2.41 -2.04
CA HIS A 13 -5.21 -0.98 -2.19
C HIS A 13 -4.72 -0.65 -3.60
N HIS A 14 -5.31 0.36 -4.25
CA HIS A 14 -4.88 0.81 -5.58
C HIS A 14 -3.85 1.93 -5.47
N THR A 15 -2.66 1.70 -6.02
CA THR A 15 -1.54 2.63 -5.92
C THR A 15 -1.55 3.69 -7.01
N GLY A 16 -0.85 4.81 -6.77
CA GLY A 16 -0.68 5.85 -7.78
C GLY A 16 -2.01 6.54 -8.14
N THR A 17 -3.04 6.40 -7.30
CA THR A 17 -4.35 7.01 -7.52
C THR A 17 -4.42 8.37 -6.83
N GLY A 18 -4.85 9.39 -7.57
CA GLY A 18 -4.97 10.78 -7.14
C GLY A 18 -5.52 11.64 -8.28
N ALA A 19 -6.14 12.78 -7.95
CA ALA A 19 -6.66 13.77 -8.92
C ALA A 19 -7.74 13.27 -9.90
N GLY A 20 -8.53 12.24 -9.54
CA GLY A 20 -9.66 11.77 -10.38
C GLY A 20 -9.27 10.86 -11.55
N GLY A 21 -8.01 10.41 -11.61
CA GLY A 21 -7.58 9.43 -12.61
C GLY A 21 -8.23 8.05 -12.43
N ARG A 22 -8.43 7.33 -13.55
CA ARG A 22 -8.90 5.94 -13.55
C ARG A 22 -7.88 5.04 -12.84
N LYS A 23 -8.37 4.15 -11.98
CA LYS A 23 -7.53 3.19 -11.25
C LYS A 23 -7.04 2.09 -12.20
N ASP A 24 -5.75 1.80 -12.14
CA ASP A 24 -5.15 0.68 -12.85
C ASP A 24 -5.20 -0.56 -11.94
N HIS A 25 -6.02 -1.55 -12.31
CA HIS A 25 -6.18 -2.78 -11.51
C HIS A 25 -4.92 -3.64 -11.46
N ALA A 26 -3.92 -3.41 -12.32
CA ALA A 26 -2.62 -4.07 -12.24
C ALA A 26 -1.70 -3.42 -11.18
N LYS A 27 -2.01 -2.19 -10.74
CA LYS A 27 -1.24 -1.44 -9.75
C LYS A 27 -1.91 -1.50 -8.39
N VAL A 28 -1.84 -2.68 -7.78
CA VAL A 28 -2.43 -2.94 -6.47
C VAL A 28 -1.41 -3.53 -5.49
N ILE A 29 -1.55 -3.17 -4.22
CA ILE A 29 -0.79 -3.74 -3.11
C ILE A 29 -1.75 -4.26 -2.04
N GLY A 30 -1.34 -5.33 -1.35
CA GLY A 30 -2.07 -5.85 -0.21
C GLY A 30 -1.66 -5.11 1.06
N LEU A 31 -2.63 -4.52 1.77
CA LEU A 31 -2.42 -3.86 3.06
C LEU A 31 -3.39 -4.44 4.08
N CYS A 32 -2.93 -4.76 5.29
CA CYS A 32 -3.85 -5.16 6.35
C CYS A 32 -4.74 -3.99 6.80
N HIS A 33 -5.83 -4.28 7.51
CA HIS A 33 -6.77 -3.25 7.97
C HIS A 33 -6.06 -2.07 8.66
N THR A 34 -5.14 -2.35 9.59
CA THR A 34 -4.37 -1.33 10.34
C THR A 34 -3.59 -0.39 9.44
N HIS A 35 -2.97 -0.90 8.37
CA HIS A 35 -2.14 -0.12 7.43
C HIS A 35 -2.91 0.40 6.21
N HIS A 36 -4.11 -0.10 5.93
CA HIS A 36 -4.94 0.40 4.85
C HIS A 36 -5.86 1.54 5.32
N ARG A 37 -6.67 1.27 6.36
CA ARG A 37 -7.77 2.14 6.81
C ARG A 37 -7.79 2.42 8.31
N GLY A 38 -7.01 1.69 9.10
CA GLY A 38 -6.92 1.87 10.55
C GLY A 38 -6.14 3.13 10.95
N GLU A 39 -5.76 3.23 12.22
CA GLU A 39 -5.05 4.40 12.78
C GLU A 39 -3.70 4.66 12.08
N GLN A 40 -3.04 3.61 11.61
CA GLN A 40 -1.80 3.67 10.82
C GLN A 40 -2.06 3.56 9.31
N GLY A 41 -3.31 3.78 8.90
CA GLY A 41 -3.80 3.56 7.55
C GLY A 41 -3.30 4.60 6.56
N ILE A 42 -2.94 4.19 5.34
CA ILE A 42 -2.59 5.13 4.25
C ILE A 42 -3.75 6.08 3.91
N HIS A 43 -5.00 5.61 4.04
CA HIS A 43 -6.18 6.44 3.86
C HIS A 43 -6.48 7.36 5.06
N THR A 44 -5.92 7.07 6.23
CA THR A 44 -6.11 7.86 7.47
C THR A 44 -5.04 8.94 7.60
N LEU A 45 -3.76 8.57 7.43
CA LEU A 45 -2.62 9.47 7.60
C LEU A 45 -2.32 10.33 6.37
N SER A 46 -2.92 10.00 5.21
CA SER A 46 -2.49 10.43 3.87
C SER A 46 -1.18 9.79 3.42
N ARG A 47 -1.05 9.59 2.10
CA ARG A 47 0.16 9.04 1.48
C ARG A 47 1.43 9.79 1.87
N LYS A 48 1.37 11.13 1.92
CA LYS A 48 2.54 11.98 2.25
C LYS A 48 3.11 11.70 3.65
N VAL A 49 2.27 11.32 4.62
CA VAL A 49 2.70 10.99 5.98
C VAL A 49 3.01 9.50 6.13
N TRP A 50 2.28 8.66 5.41
CA TRP A 50 2.40 7.21 5.50
C TRP A 50 3.70 6.67 4.89
N GLU A 51 4.07 7.15 3.70
CA GLU A 51 5.19 6.60 2.93
C GLU A 51 6.56 6.69 3.62
N PRO A 52 6.91 7.78 4.34
CA PRO A 52 8.16 7.85 5.10
C PRO A 52 8.26 6.82 6.22
N ILE A 53 7.14 6.31 6.73
CA ILE A 53 7.09 5.39 7.88
C ILE A 53 7.11 3.93 7.40
N PHE A 54 6.32 3.62 6.37
CA PHE A 54 6.05 2.24 5.97
C PHE A 54 6.64 1.85 4.60
N GLY A 55 7.13 2.83 3.84
CA GLY A 55 7.63 2.66 2.47
C GLY A 55 6.69 3.26 1.43
N THR A 56 7.19 3.53 0.23
CA THR A 56 6.38 4.13 -0.84
C THR A 56 5.47 3.11 -1.51
N GLU A 57 4.36 3.56 -2.09
CA GLU A 57 3.47 2.69 -2.86
C GLU A 57 4.22 1.93 -3.97
N GLU A 58 5.16 2.62 -4.64
CA GLU A 58 6.03 2.05 -5.68
C GLU A 58 6.96 0.96 -5.13
N GLN A 59 7.58 1.17 -3.96
CA GLN A 59 8.41 0.16 -3.32
C GLN A 59 7.60 -1.09 -2.95
N HIS A 60 6.36 -0.93 -2.50
CA HIS A 60 5.46 -2.06 -2.23
C HIS A 60 5.06 -2.79 -3.51
N LEU A 61 4.74 -2.06 -4.59
CA LEU A 61 4.39 -2.66 -5.88
C LEU A 61 5.57 -3.47 -6.46
N GLN A 62 6.79 -2.94 -6.36
CA GLN A 62 8.01 -3.65 -6.77
C GLN A 62 8.22 -4.94 -5.98
N ARG A 63 7.96 -4.95 -4.67
CA ARG A 63 8.03 -6.16 -3.85
C ARG A 63 7.03 -7.21 -4.31
N VAL A 64 5.77 -6.82 -4.56
CA VAL A 64 4.75 -7.73 -5.12
C VAL A 64 5.23 -8.32 -6.45
N ALA A 65 5.76 -7.49 -7.35
CA ALA A 65 6.28 -7.93 -8.64
C ALA A 65 7.51 -8.84 -8.55
N LEU A 66 8.29 -8.77 -7.47
CA LEU A 66 9.40 -9.68 -7.20
C LEU A 66 8.93 -11.01 -6.59
N SER A 67 7.89 -10.99 -5.76
CA SER A 67 7.33 -12.19 -5.12
C SER A 67 6.50 -13.08 -6.05
N LEU A 68 6.18 -12.63 -7.25
CA LEU A 68 5.41 -13.37 -8.27
C LEU A 68 6.30 -14.10 -9.30
N ARG A 69 7.63 -14.13 -9.08
CA ARG A 69 8.60 -14.80 -9.95
C ARG A 69 9.13 -16.05 -9.29
#